data_AF-A0A973JRE2-F1
#
_entry.id   AF-A0A973JRE2-F1
#
_cell.length_a   1.000
_cell.length_b   1.000
_cell.length_c   1.000
_cell.angle_alpha   90.00
_cell.angle_beta   90.00
_cell.angle_gamma   90.00
#
_symmetry.space_group_name_H-M   'P 1'
#
loop_
_entity.id
_entity.type
_entity.pdbx_description
1 polymer ?
#
loop_
_entity_poly.entity_id
_entity_poly.type
_entity_poly.pdbx_seq_one_letter_code
_entity_poly.pdbx_strand_id
1 'polypeptide(L)'
;MHQQERRNDMTTRSTIDRPAAKQSGRDLIITRVFNAPRELVWKAWTEPGLFRRWWGPKAFTTPVSMIDLSIGGSYLYCMRSPEGKDYWGTGVYREIVPNQRIVVTDSFADEKGNVVPASHYGMPGKWPL
;
A
#
# COMPACT_ATOMS: atom_id res chain seq x y z
N MET A 1 -16.94 -0.75 59.65
CA MET A 1 -16.14 -0.50 58.44
C MET A 1 -16.76 -1.31 57.31
N HIS A 2 -17.89 -0.86 56.75
CA HIS A 2 -18.03 -0.12 55.48
C HIS A 2 -17.31 -0.77 54.28
N GLN A 3 -18.14 -1.22 53.33
CA GLN A 3 -17.83 -1.85 52.06
C GLN A 3 -17.08 -0.92 51.09
N GLN A 4 -16.45 -1.47 50.04
CA GLN A 4 -16.90 -1.31 48.64
C GLN A 4 -15.91 -1.99 47.68
N GLU A 5 -16.41 -2.97 46.93
CA GLU A 5 -15.81 -3.49 45.70
C GLU A 5 -15.76 -2.40 44.61
N ARG A 6 -14.66 -2.33 43.84
CA ARG A 6 -14.73 -1.86 42.45
C ARG A 6 -13.94 -2.77 41.51
N ARG A 7 -14.74 -3.46 40.70
CA ARG A 7 -14.41 -4.10 39.42
C ARG A 7 -14.18 -3.07 38.31
N ASN A 8 -13.58 -3.57 37.22
CA ASN A 8 -13.43 -3.06 35.85
C ASN A 8 -12.10 -2.32 35.59
N ASP A 9 -11.38 -2.51 34.47
CA ASP A 9 -11.87 -2.92 33.15
C ASP A 9 -10.77 -3.52 32.25
N MET A 10 -11.08 -4.69 31.69
CA MET A 10 -10.92 -5.09 30.30
C MET A 10 -9.85 -4.36 29.44
N THR A 11 -8.64 -4.91 29.35
CA THR A 11 -7.78 -4.68 28.17
C THR A 11 -8.09 -5.77 27.15
N THR A 12 -9.12 -5.55 26.34
CA THR A 12 -9.38 -6.36 25.15
C THR A 12 -8.23 -6.14 24.18
N ARG A 13 -7.25 -7.06 24.14
CA ARG A 13 -6.48 -7.28 22.92
C ARG A 13 -7.48 -7.81 21.89
N SER A 14 -8.07 -6.90 21.13
CA SER A 14 -8.79 -7.26 19.92
C SER A 14 -7.76 -7.76 18.92
N THR A 15 -7.45 -9.06 19.03
CA THR A 15 -6.87 -9.81 17.92
C THR A 15 -7.90 -9.67 16.82
N ILE A 16 -7.56 -8.94 15.75
CA ILE A 16 -8.37 -8.91 14.55
C ILE A 16 -8.35 -10.34 14.01
N ASP A 17 -9.35 -11.12 14.39
CA ASP A 17 -9.57 -12.46 13.89
C ASP A 17 -10.15 -12.31 12.49
N ARG A 18 -9.26 -11.99 11.55
CA ARG A 18 -9.60 -11.89 10.14
C ARG A 18 -9.82 -13.33 9.67
N PRO A 19 -11.02 -13.71 9.18
CA PRO A 19 -11.21 -15.05 8.66
C PRO A 19 -10.13 -15.33 7.63
N ALA A 20 -9.44 -16.46 7.81
CA ALA A 20 -8.35 -16.86 6.93
C ALA A 20 -8.90 -16.90 5.50
N ALA A 21 -8.50 -15.91 4.69
CA ALA A 21 -8.76 -15.95 3.26
C ALA A 21 -8.16 -17.27 2.75
N LYS A 22 -8.93 -18.03 1.98
CA LYS A 22 -8.48 -19.27 1.34
C LYS A 22 -7.22 -18.91 0.54
N GLN A 23 -6.04 -19.23 1.07
CA GLN A 23 -4.79 -18.94 0.41
C GLN A 23 -4.70 -19.83 -0.83
N SER A 24 -5.06 -19.28 -1.97
CA SER A 24 -4.50 -19.80 -3.21
C SER A 24 -3.00 -19.50 -3.12
N GLY A 25 -2.11 -20.40 -3.55
CA GLY A 25 -0.65 -20.20 -3.45
C GLY A 25 -0.08 -19.01 -4.26
N ARG A 26 -0.91 -18.03 -4.60
CA ARG A 26 -0.60 -16.79 -5.34
C ARG A 26 -0.81 -15.53 -4.49
N ASP A 27 -1.28 -15.67 -3.25
CA ASP A 27 -1.54 -14.53 -2.37
C ASP A 27 -0.32 -14.22 -1.49
N LEU A 28 0.12 -12.96 -1.48
CA LEU A 28 1.14 -12.46 -0.55
C LEU A 28 0.47 -11.60 0.53
N ILE A 29 0.58 -12.00 1.80
CA ILE A 29 0.03 -11.25 2.93
C ILE A 29 1.17 -10.64 3.74
N ILE A 30 1.15 -9.30 3.87
CA ILE A 30 2.09 -8.55 4.70
C ILE A 30 1.32 -7.89 5.84
N THR A 31 1.74 -8.11 7.07
CA THR A 31 1.19 -7.45 8.26
C THR A 31 2.30 -6.67 8.97
N ARG A 32 2.01 -5.41 9.30
CA ARG A 32 2.89 -4.49 10.02
C ARG A 32 2.08 -3.67 11.01
N VAL A 33 2.67 -3.39 12.17
CA VAL A 33 2.10 -2.52 13.21
C VAL A 33 2.93 -1.25 13.28
N PHE A 34 2.28 -0.10 13.25
CA PHE A 34 2.92 1.20 13.33
C PHE A 34 2.51 1.91 14.62
N ASN A 35 3.47 2.54 15.30
CA ASN A 35 3.19 3.45 16.40
C ASN A 35 2.82 4.84 15.86
N ALA A 36 1.69 4.93 15.17
CA ALA A 36 1.17 6.16 14.57
C ALA A 36 -0.36 6.12 14.48
N PRO A 37 -1.04 7.28 14.53
CA PRO A 37 -2.46 7.38 14.19
C PRO A 37 -2.74 6.84 12.78
N ARG A 38 -3.89 6.19 12.64
CA ARG A 38 -4.36 5.57 11.39
C ARG A 38 -4.48 6.59 10.26
N GLU A 39 -4.86 7.82 10.59
CA GLU A 39 -5.00 8.95 9.68
C GLU A 39 -3.66 9.32 9.04
N LEU A 40 -2.55 9.22 9.78
CA LEU A 40 -1.22 9.49 9.22
C LEU A 40 -0.78 8.38 8.27
N VAL A 41 -1.10 7.12 8.61
CA VAL A 41 -0.85 5.99 7.72
C VAL A 41 -1.66 6.14 6.44
N TRP A 42 -2.94 6.51 6.53
CA TRP A 42 -3.78 6.79 5.38
C TRP A 42 -3.17 7.85 4.46
N LYS A 43 -2.79 9.01 5.03
CA LYS A 43 -2.15 10.10 4.28
C LYS A 43 -0.86 9.66 3.59
N ALA A 44 -0.06 8.80 4.23
CA ALA A 44 1.16 8.26 3.62
C ALA A 44 0.89 7.44 2.35
N TRP A 45 -0.28 6.81 2.24
CA TRP A 45 -0.70 6.07 1.03
C TRP A 45 -1.40 6.94 -0.01
N THR A 46 -2.09 8.00 0.40
CA THR A 46 -3.00 8.73 -0.48
C THR A 46 -2.53 10.12 -0.91
N GLU A 47 -1.59 10.72 -0.20
CA GLU A 47 -1.04 12.03 -0.55
C GLU A 47 0.27 11.87 -1.33
N PRO A 48 0.37 12.33 -2.60
CA PRO A 48 1.56 12.13 -3.43
C PRO A 48 2.87 12.57 -2.76
N GLY A 49 2.84 13.73 -2.09
CA GLY A 49 4.00 14.30 -1.42
C GLY A 49 4.50 13.50 -0.21
N LEU A 50 3.64 12.67 0.41
CA LEU A 50 4.01 11.76 1.50
C LEU A 50 4.36 10.38 0.96
N PHE A 51 3.61 9.88 -0.01
CA PHE A 51 3.85 8.59 -0.67
C PHE A 51 5.30 8.46 -1.14
N ARG A 52 5.80 9.48 -1.87
CA ARG A 52 7.17 9.49 -2.39
C ARG A 52 8.29 9.42 -1.35
N ARG A 53 7.99 9.68 -0.07
CA ARG A 53 8.98 9.68 1.01
C ARG A 53 9.29 8.29 1.54
N TRP A 54 8.39 7.33 1.31
CA TRP A 54 8.52 5.98 1.87
C TRP A 54 8.40 4.88 0.81
N TRP A 55 7.80 5.18 -0.35
CA TRP A 55 7.63 4.19 -1.40
C TRP A 55 8.96 3.79 -2.06
N GLY A 56 9.12 2.48 -2.27
CA GLY A 56 10.27 1.87 -2.93
C GLY A 56 11.27 1.20 -1.98
N PRO A 57 12.22 0.39 -2.51
CA PRO A 57 13.24 -0.28 -1.72
C PRO A 57 14.21 0.69 -1.03
N LYS A 58 14.90 0.20 0.01
CA LYS A 58 15.98 0.93 0.69
C LYS A 58 17.07 1.29 -0.33
N ALA A 59 17.31 2.59 -0.54
CA ALA A 59 18.19 3.23 -1.54
C ALA A 59 17.54 3.68 -2.86
N PHE A 60 16.27 3.35 -3.12
CA PHE A 60 15.53 3.95 -4.22
C PHE A 60 14.97 5.32 -3.80
N THR A 61 14.69 6.16 -4.81
CA THR A 61 13.90 7.39 -4.63
C THR A 61 12.61 7.29 -5.45
N THR A 62 11.61 8.10 -5.13
CA THR A 62 10.36 8.19 -5.91
C THR A 62 10.20 9.61 -6.47
N PRO A 63 10.83 9.94 -7.62
CA PRO A 63 10.78 11.30 -8.18
C PRO A 63 9.39 11.72 -8.68
N VAL A 64 8.55 10.77 -9.11
CA VAL A 64 7.20 11.04 -9.62
C VAL A 64 6.18 10.24 -8.83
N SER A 65 5.09 10.91 -8.45
CA SER A 65 3.90 10.31 -7.86
C SER A 65 2.70 11.16 -8.24
N MET A 66 1.74 10.58 -8.94
CA MET A 66 0.44 11.16 -9.26
C MET A 66 -0.64 10.23 -8.73
N ILE A 67 -1.63 10.79 -8.04
CA ILE A 67 -2.71 10.04 -7.41
C ILE A 67 -4.01 10.76 -7.70
N ASP A 68 -4.91 10.11 -8.43
CA ASP A 68 -6.34 10.44 -8.48
C ASP A 68 -7.08 9.52 -7.52
N LEU A 69 -7.28 10.00 -6.28
CA LEU A 69 -7.88 9.22 -5.20
C LEU A 69 -9.41 9.20 -5.32
N SER A 70 -9.91 8.52 -6.33
CA SER A 70 -11.33 8.30 -6.58
C SER A 70 -11.57 6.87 -7.09
N ILE A 71 -12.76 6.30 -6.90
CA ILE A 71 -13.07 4.97 -7.46
C ILE A 71 -13.06 5.09 -8.99
N GLY A 72 -12.24 4.27 -9.65
CA GLY A 72 -11.97 4.37 -11.09
C GLY A 72 -10.82 5.32 -11.45
N GLY A 73 -10.37 6.16 -10.52
CA GLY A 73 -9.18 6.99 -10.66
C GLY A 73 -7.91 6.14 -10.71
N SER A 74 -6.88 6.67 -11.34
CA SER A 74 -5.58 6.00 -11.50
C SER A 74 -4.48 6.64 -10.67
N TYR A 75 -3.38 5.92 -10.50
CA TYR A 75 -2.14 6.46 -9.97
C TYR A 75 -0.98 6.12 -10.90
N LEU A 76 0.05 6.95 -10.90
CA LEU A 76 1.32 6.70 -11.60
C LEU A 76 2.47 7.10 -10.69
N TYR A 77 3.45 6.22 -10.52
CA TYR A 77 4.68 6.54 -9.81
C TYR A 77 5.89 6.14 -10.63
N CYS A 78 7.01 6.82 -10.37
CA CYS A 78 8.33 6.42 -10.85
C CYS A 78 9.22 6.17 -9.63
N MET A 79 9.82 5.00 -9.55
CA MET A 79 10.94 4.71 -8.66
C MET A 79 12.24 4.79 -9.44
N ARG A 80 13.24 5.47 -8.88
CA ARG A 80 14.59 5.57 -9.43
C ARG A 80 15.58 4.84 -8.55
N SER A 81 16.31 3.91 -9.17
CA SER A 81 17.41 3.16 -8.56
C SER A 81 18.62 4.05 -8.25
N PRO A 82 19.54 3.61 -7.37
CA PRO A 82 20.81 4.31 -7.12
C PRO A 82 21.62 4.58 -8.39
N GLU A 83 21.51 3.70 -9.38
CA GLU A 83 22.20 3.79 -10.68
C GLU A 83 21.49 4.73 -11.67
N GLY A 84 20.37 5.35 -11.25
CA GLY A 84 19.63 6.31 -12.06
C GLY A 84 18.61 5.71 -13.03
N LYS A 85 18.43 4.38 -13.04
CA LYS A 85 17.39 3.71 -13.84
C LYS A 85 16.01 3.89 -13.21
N ASP A 86 15.05 4.26 -14.06
CA ASP A 86 13.65 4.50 -13.70
C ASP A 86 12.77 3.26 -13.92
N TYR A 87 11.83 3.07 -12.99
CA TYR A 87 10.85 2.00 -12.95
C TYR A 87 9.48 2.60 -12.64
N TRP A 88 8.54 2.46 -13.57
CA TRP A 88 7.21 3.03 -13.47
C TRP A 88 6.19 1.96 -13.10
N GLY A 89 5.23 2.37 -12.27
CA GLY A 89 4.11 1.53 -11.87
C GLY A 89 2.81 2.33 -11.88
N THR A 90 1.72 1.66 -12.23
CA THR A 90 0.39 2.25 -12.38
C THR A 90 -0.68 1.30 -11.88
N GLY A 91 -1.88 1.84 -11.67
CA GLY A 91 -3.05 1.04 -11.37
C GLY A 91 -4.30 1.89 -11.21
N VAL A 92 -5.41 1.22 -10.86
CA VAL A 92 -6.73 1.81 -10.70
C VAL A 92 -7.27 1.52 -9.30
N TYR A 93 -7.82 2.53 -8.64
CA TYR A 93 -8.52 2.38 -7.38
C TYR A 93 -9.89 1.71 -7.60
N ARG A 94 -10.09 0.55 -6.99
CA ARG A 94 -11.34 -0.21 -7.07
C ARG A 94 -12.25 0.04 -5.88
N GLU A 95 -11.68 0.24 -4.70
CA GLU A 95 -12.43 0.54 -3.48
C GLU A 95 -11.64 1.47 -2.56
N ILE A 96 -12.34 2.42 -1.94
CA ILE A 96 -11.78 3.41 -1.03
C ILE A 96 -12.71 3.55 0.18
N VAL A 97 -12.24 3.14 1.35
CA VAL A 97 -12.88 3.40 2.64
C VAL A 97 -11.92 4.25 3.47
N PRO A 98 -12.17 5.56 3.64
CA PRO A 98 -11.27 6.48 4.32
C PRO A 98 -10.74 5.95 5.65
N ASN A 99 -9.44 6.06 5.84
CA ASN A 99 -8.68 5.57 7.00
C ASN A 99 -8.73 4.05 7.23
N GLN A 100 -9.38 3.26 6.38
CA GLN A 100 -9.63 1.84 6.64
C GLN A 100 -9.07 0.92 5.56
N ARG A 101 -9.39 1.19 4.29
CA ARG A 101 -9.13 0.26 3.20
C ARG A 101 -8.93 0.96 1.86
N ILE A 102 -7.92 0.49 1.13
CA ILE A 102 -7.65 0.85 -0.26
C ILE A 102 -7.53 -0.47 -1.02
N VAL A 103 -8.23 -0.59 -2.14
CA VAL A 103 -8.07 -1.70 -3.08
C VAL A 103 -7.66 -1.13 -4.42
N VAL A 104 -6.54 -1.59 -4.95
CA VAL A 104 -6.01 -1.15 -6.23
C VAL A 104 -5.62 -2.33 -7.11
N THR A 105 -5.56 -2.10 -8.42
CA THR A 105 -4.66 -2.89 -9.29
C THR A 105 -3.24 -2.38 -9.16
N ASP A 106 -2.25 -3.19 -9.51
CA ASP A 106 -0.83 -2.80 -9.55
C ASP A 106 -0.18 -3.51 -10.74
N SER A 107 0.35 -2.71 -11.66
CA SER A 107 0.98 -3.16 -12.90
C SER A 107 2.21 -2.31 -13.19
N PHE A 108 3.21 -2.90 -13.86
CA PHE A 108 4.30 -2.11 -14.44
C PHE A 108 3.76 -1.17 -15.52
N ALA A 109 4.37 0.00 -15.63
CA ALA A 109 3.97 1.03 -16.58
C ALA A 109 5.15 1.55 -17.40
N ASP A 110 4.88 2.36 -18.43
CA ASP A 110 5.87 3.31 -18.96
C ASP A 110 5.68 4.70 -18.31
N GLU A 111 6.50 5.67 -18.70
CA GLU A 111 6.44 7.06 -18.20
C GLU A 111 5.11 7.79 -18.52
N LYS A 112 4.34 7.26 -19.48
CA LYS A 112 3.03 7.80 -19.89
C LYS A 112 1.88 7.11 -19.16
N GLY A 113 2.18 6.12 -18.31
CA GLY A 113 1.19 5.36 -17.57
C GLY A 113 0.55 4.22 -18.35
N ASN A 114 1.09 3.85 -19.52
CA ASN A 114 0.62 2.66 -20.24
C ASN A 114 1.12 1.40 -19.54
N VAL A 115 0.25 0.40 -19.37
CA VAL A 115 0.65 -0.88 -18.77
C VAL A 115 1.64 -1.62 -19.69
N VAL A 116 2.76 -2.07 -19.13
CA VAL A 116 3.79 -2.83 -19.85
C VAL A 116 4.12 -4.14 -19.11
N PRO A 117 4.63 -5.17 -19.81
CA PRO A 117 5.11 -6.37 -19.12
C PRO A 117 6.39 -6.07 -18.32
N ALA A 118 6.65 -6.86 -17.28
CA ALA A 118 7.88 -6.78 -16.48
C ALA A 118 9.17 -6.90 -17.32
N SER A 119 9.11 -7.58 -18.47
CA SER A 119 10.21 -7.70 -19.43
C SER A 119 10.64 -6.35 -20.02
N HIS A 120 9.75 -5.35 -20.03
CA HIS A 120 10.10 -3.96 -20.37
C HIS A 120 11.25 -3.45 -19.48
N TYR A 121 11.28 -3.86 -18.22
CA TYR A 121 12.34 -3.51 -17.27
C TYR A 121 13.51 -4.49 -17.22
N GLY A 122 13.49 -5.53 -18.07
CA GLY A 122 14.47 -6.60 -18.08
C GLY A 122 14.28 -7.61 -16.93
N MET A 123 13.14 -7.59 -16.25
CA MET A 123 12.85 -8.56 -15.20
C MET A 123 12.43 -9.90 -15.82
N PRO A 124 13.09 -11.02 -15.47
CA PRO A 124 12.72 -12.33 -15.98
C PRO A 124 11.42 -12.84 -15.35
N GLY A 125 10.75 -13.78 -16.02
CA GLY A 125 9.59 -14.51 -15.48
C GLY A 125 8.27 -14.23 -16.20
N LYS A 126 7.27 -15.08 -15.92
CA LYS A 126 5.89 -14.92 -16.41
C LYS A 126 5.08 -14.15 -15.37
N TRP A 127 5.09 -12.84 -15.48
CA TRP A 127 4.30 -11.96 -14.63
C TRP A 127 2.91 -11.74 -15.24
N PRO A 128 1.83 -11.75 -14.45
CA PRO A 128 0.52 -11.34 -14.93
C PRO A 128 0.56 -9.87 -15.36
N LEU A 129 -0.22 -9.53 -16.39
CA LEU A 129 -0.45 -8.17 -16.86
C LEU A 129 -1.65 -7.55 -16.13
#